data_AF-A0A151WYB9-F1
#
_entry.id   AF-A0A151WYB9-F1
#
_cell.length_a   1.000
_cell.length_b   1.000
_cell.length_c   1.000
_cell.angle_alpha   90.00
_cell.angle_beta   90.00
_cell.angle_gamma   90.00
#
_symmetry.space_group_name_H-M   'P 1'
#
loop_
_entity.id
_entity.type
_entity.pdbx_description
1 polymer ?
#
loop_
_entity_poly.entity_id
_entity_poly.type
_entity_poly.pdbx_seq_one_letter_code
_entity_poly.pdbx_strand_id
1 'polypeptide(L)'
;MKSFINYSASSDFPIENLPYGIFSTKDKPDKKIGVAIGDRILNLSAISNYFDGPLLQSKQDVFHRDCLNDFMSLGRPAWLEARSKLQELLSDSNHTLQDPEFHSKIFVAQKDAIMHLPAKIGDYTDFYSSLNHATNVGIMFRGKENPLMPNWKYLPVGYHGRASSVVVSGTPIKRPCGQTLPVEGAAPVFGPCRLMDFELEVAFFVGGPSTNLGDTVPASKAYDHIFGMVLMNDWSARDIQKWEYVPLGPFGSKNLGTTISPWVVTMEALEPFKVSNMTQDPEPFPYLQHNESCNFDIKLEVDLKPSSGVVTTICRSNFKHMYWTPQQQLAHHTVTGCNINPGDLMGSGTISGNTSDSYGSMLELCWKGTHTIPLKDGTTRKFLQNGDEIIIRAMHRLLFIKIHIYTFLEVGNNKSLHNLETSANEPTAKWTVPLSDGNHVVEFEHGTATGRRVVKIDGNNIVHRDWMFRLVGDEVFMFNNTKFVIRVDPMPGLKYSYSLWVNGKSYKQFVQSQSKILETWLAKVGNEEYRVVLDKHAHSVWVNGQEVEVENEFMDGGAEILFSVGDLPAAIRSYSSEQKEIGIAYVLYINNVEIQQDALVEES
;
A
#
# COMPACT_ATOMS: atom_id res chain seq x y z
N MET A 1 22.58 25.50 -27.51
CA MET A 1 22.01 26.38 -28.56
C MET A 1 21.47 27.64 -27.87
N LYS A 2 21.15 28.73 -28.56
CA LYS A 2 20.53 29.90 -27.93
C LYS A 2 19.23 30.25 -28.65
N SER A 3 18.22 30.68 -27.90
CA SER A 3 16.95 31.12 -28.44
C SER A 3 16.80 32.62 -28.32
N PHE A 4 16.04 33.24 -29.23
CA PHE A 4 15.58 34.63 -29.04
C PHE A 4 14.52 34.77 -27.94
N ILE A 5 13.85 33.67 -27.55
CA ILE A 5 13.00 33.65 -26.36
C ILE A 5 13.90 33.53 -25.13
N ASN A 6 13.89 34.56 -24.29
CA ASN A 6 14.65 34.58 -23.05
C ASN A 6 13.99 33.68 -22.00
N TYR A 7 14.81 32.90 -21.30
CA TYR A 7 14.40 32.10 -20.15
C TYR A 7 15.55 31.96 -19.15
N SER A 8 15.22 31.69 -17.88
CA SER A 8 16.24 31.49 -16.85
C SER A 8 16.99 30.17 -17.05
N ALA A 9 18.19 30.05 -16.48
CA ALA A 9 18.94 28.79 -16.46
C ALA A 9 18.26 27.68 -15.65
N SER A 10 17.23 28.02 -14.88
CA SER A 10 16.38 27.07 -14.14
C SER A 10 15.09 26.73 -14.88
N SER A 11 14.94 27.21 -16.12
CA SER A 11 13.74 26.95 -16.92
C SER A 11 13.67 25.48 -17.31
N ASP A 12 12.46 24.96 -17.24
CA ASP A 12 12.05 23.63 -17.64
C ASP A 12 12.12 23.43 -19.15
N PHE A 13 11.97 24.53 -19.87
CA PHE A 13 11.74 24.56 -21.29
C PHE A 13 12.84 25.35 -22.00
N PRO A 14 14.13 24.94 -21.90
CA PRO A 14 15.16 25.52 -22.75
C PRO A 14 14.97 25.05 -24.20
N ILE A 15 15.72 25.64 -25.13
CA ILE A 15 15.66 25.27 -26.57
C ILE A 15 16.14 23.82 -26.81
N GLU A 16 16.86 23.25 -25.86
CA GLU A 16 17.25 21.84 -25.86
C GLU A 16 16.09 20.89 -25.51
N ASN A 17 15.01 21.36 -24.86
CA ASN A 17 13.87 20.51 -24.50
C ASN A 17 12.84 20.46 -25.63
N LEU A 18 12.09 21.55 -25.85
CA LEU A 18 11.02 21.67 -26.85
C LEU A 18 9.98 20.53 -26.79
N PRO A 19 9.30 20.32 -25.64
CA PRO A 19 8.31 19.26 -25.52
C PRO A 19 7.00 19.64 -26.21
N TYR A 20 6.26 18.65 -26.65
CA TYR A 20 4.97 18.83 -27.33
C TYR A 20 3.81 18.70 -26.34
N GLY A 21 2.77 19.49 -26.52
CA GLY A 21 1.57 19.42 -25.68
C GLY A 21 0.34 19.98 -26.38
N ILE A 22 -0.81 19.79 -25.76
CA ILE A 22 -2.09 20.33 -26.24
C ILE A 22 -2.54 21.42 -25.29
N PHE A 23 -2.84 22.59 -25.85
CA PHE A 23 -3.28 23.74 -25.08
C PHE A 23 -4.48 24.41 -25.74
N SER A 24 -5.22 25.18 -24.95
CA SER A 24 -6.15 26.21 -25.41
C SER A 24 -6.00 27.45 -24.53
N THR A 25 -6.75 28.51 -24.82
CA THR A 25 -6.87 29.66 -23.92
C THR A 25 -8.35 29.93 -23.63
N LYS A 26 -8.63 30.79 -22.63
CA LYS A 26 -10.01 31.20 -22.34
C LYS A 26 -10.68 31.84 -23.56
N ASP A 27 -9.93 32.65 -24.31
CA ASP A 27 -10.45 33.38 -25.47
C ASP A 27 -10.48 32.54 -26.75
N LYS A 28 -9.65 31.49 -26.82
CA LYS A 28 -9.56 30.56 -27.96
C LYS A 28 -9.68 29.13 -27.45
N PRO A 29 -10.92 28.62 -27.29
CA PRO A 29 -11.16 27.34 -26.62
C PRO A 29 -10.75 26.12 -27.47
N ASP A 30 -10.55 26.30 -28.78
CA ASP A 30 -10.07 25.23 -29.66
C ASP A 30 -8.71 24.71 -29.22
N LYS A 31 -8.59 23.39 -29.07
CA LYS A 31 -7.34 22.72 -28.74
C LYS A 31 -6.34 22.84 -29.88
N LYS A 32 -5.10 23.18 -29.56
CA LYS A 32 -4.00 23.33 -30.51
C LYS A 32 -2.76 22.60 -30.00
N ILE A 33 -1.94 22.13 -30.94
CA ILE A 33 -0.61 21.62 -30.64
C ILE A 33 0.33 22.79 -30.38
N GLY A 34 1.05 22.71 -29.25
CA GLY A 34 2.05 23.68 -28.86
C GLY A 34 3.38 23.04 -28.48
N VAL A 35 4.43 23.87 -28.53
CA VAL A 35 5.77 23.52 -28.02
C VAL A 35 6.15 24.52 -26.93
N ALA A 36 6.57 24.02 -25.77
CA ALA A 36 7.00 24.88 -24.68
C ALA A 36 8.41 25.43 -24.92
N ILE A 37 8.61 26.74 -24.67
CA ILE A 37 9.89 27.43 -24.72
C ILE A 37 9.88 28.58 -23.71
N GLY A 38 10.77 28.54 -22.71
CA GLY A 38 10.74 29.46 -21.58
C GLY A 38 9.39 29.43 -20.84
N ASP A 39 8.78 30.60 -20.67
CA ASP A 39 7.44 30.78 -20.11
C ASP A 39 6.36 30.95 -21.20
N ARG A 40 6.66 30.53 -22.44
CA ARG A 40 5.80 30.64 -23.61
C ARG A 40 5.48 29.26 -24.20
N ILE A 41 4.45 29.24 -25.03
CA ILE A 41 4.01 28.13 -25.87
C ILE A 41 4.00 28.63 -27.31
N LEU A 42 4.75 27.99 -28.20
CA LEU A 42 4.70 28.20 -29.64
C LEU A 42 3.54 27.38 -30.24
N ASN A 43 2.57 28.04 -30.84
CA ASN A 43 1.42 27.43 -31.50
C ASN A 43 1.81 26.86 -32.87
N LEU A 44 1.88 25.53 -32.99
CA LEU A 44 2.35 24.89 -34.22
C LEU A 44 1.39 25.07 -35.40
N SER A 45 0.09 25.18 -35.15
CA SER A 45 -0.88 25.46 -36.23
C SER A 45 -0.63 26.81 -36.91
N ALA A 46 -0.10 27.80 -36.17
CA ALA A 46 0.16 29.14 -36.70
C ALA A 46 1.47 29.24 -37.50
N ILE A 47 2.33 28.22 -37.41
CA ILE A 47 3.61 28.15 -38.10
C ILE A 47 3.75 26.87 -38.95
N SER A 48 2.64 26.16 -39.21
CA SER A 48 2.69 24.84 -39.85
C SER A 48 3.32 24.87 -41.24
N ASN A 49 3.19 26.00 -41.95
CA ASN A 49 3.74 26.25 -43.28
C ASN A 49 5.27 26.28 -43.31
N TYR A 50 5.94 26.50 -42.18
CA TYR A 50 7.41 26.48 -42.09
C TYR A 50 8.00 25.08 -41.95
N PHE A 51 7.15 24.05 -41.77
CA PHE A 51 7.58 22.66 -41.83
C PHE A 51 7.59 22.18 -43.28
N ASP A 52 8.52 22.74 -44.05
CA ASP A 52 8.69 22.59 -45.50
C ASP A 52 9.71 21.51 -45.90
N GLY A 53 10.15 20.72 -44.93
CA GLY A 53 11.05 19.59 -45.18
C GLY A 53 10.36 18.44 -45.93
N PRO A 54 11.16 17.52 -46.51
CA PRO A 54 10.64 16.46 -47.36
C PRO A 54 9.63 15.53 -46.68
N LEU A 55 9.72 15.35 -45.35
CA LEU A 55 8.82 14.46 -44.61
C LEU A 55 7.53 15.15 -44.14
N LEU A 56 7.57 16.47 -43.93
CA LEU A 56 6.46 17.23 -43.36
C LEU A 56 5.73 18.14 -44.34
N GLN A 57 6.34 18.55 -45.47
CA GLN A 57 5.74 19.52 -46.41
C GLN A 57 4.33 19.14 -46.88
N SER A 58 4.05 17.85 -47.04
CA SER A 58 2.76 17.30 -47.48
C SER A 58 1.87 16.82 -46.32
N LYS A 59 2.31 16.99 -45.07
CA LYS A 59 1.67 16.49 -43.85
C LYS A 59 1.54 17.56 -42.77
N GLN A 60 1.58 18.83 -43.16
CA GLN A 60 1.50 19.96 -42.22
C GLN A 60 0.15 20.03 -41.48
N ASP A 61 -0.88 19.34 -41.99
CA ASP A 61 -2.21 19.25 -41.40
C ASP A 61 -2.20 18.57 -40.02
N VAL A 62 -1.20 17.73 -39.71
CA VAL A 62 -1.06 17.12 -38.38
C VAL A 62 -0.92 18.16 -37.27
N PHE A 63 -0.37 19.35 -37.57
CA PHE A 63 -0.21 20.43 -36.59
C PHE A 63 -1.50 21.22 -36.31
N HIS A 64 -2.58 20.94 -37.05
CA HIS A 64 -3.90 21.55 -36.87
C HIS A 64 -4.85 20.69 -36.03
N ARG A 65 -4.40 19.52 -35.56
CA ARG A 65 -5.21 18.55 -34.81
C ARG A 65 -5.39 18.95 -33.35
N ASP A 66 -6.35 18.30 -32.70
CA ASP A 66 -6.73 18.50 -31.28
C ASP A 66 -5.95 17.60 -30.31
N CYS A 67 -5.07 16.74 -30.83
CA CYS A 67 -4.23 15.79 -30.12
C CYS A 67 -2.98 15.44 -30.96
N LEU A 68 -1.96 14.83 -30.33
CA LEU A 68 -0.68 14.52 -30.98
C LEU A 68 -0.70 13.23 -31.83
N ASN A 69 -1.77 12.42 -31.82
CA ASN A 69 -1.79 11.09 -32.43
C ASN A 69 -1.35 11.09 -33.90
N ASP A 70 -1.86 12.00 -34.73
CA ASP A 70 -1.50 12.06 -36.15
C ASP A 70 -0.01 12.40 -36.35
N PHE A 71 0.54 13.30 -35.52
CA PHE A 71 1.97 13.62 -35.54
C PHE A 71 2.83 12.46 -35.02
N MET A 72 2.38 11.80 -33.94
CA MET A 72 2.99 10.57 -33.41
C MET A 72 2.97 9.47 -34.48
N SER A 73 1.96 9.40 -35.37
CA SER A 73 1.90 8.36 -36.40
C SER A 73 2.97 8.48 -37.49
N LEU A 74 3.58 9.67 -37.66
CA LEU A 74 4.52 9.94 -38.76
C LEU A 74 5.87 9.23 -38.63
N GLY A 75 6.20 8.75 -37.43
CA GLY A 75 7.46 8.06 -37.13
C GLY A 75 8.64 8.99 -36.91
N ARG A 76 9.68 8.42 -36.30
CA ARG A 76 10.86 9.13 -35.81
C ARG A 76 11.56 10.07 -36.80
N PRO A 77 11.74 9.72 -38.09
CA PRO A 77 12.33 10.65 -39.05
C PRO A 77 11.58 11.99 -39.16
N ALA A 78 10.25 11.96 -39.13
CA ALA A 78 9.43 13.18 -39.20
C ALA A 78 9.51 13.99 -37.90
N TRP A 79 9.60 13.33 -36.74
CA TRP A 79 9.78 14.02 -35.45
C TRP A 79 11.14 14.73 -35.38
N LEU A 80 12.19 14.11 -35.90
CA LEU A 80 13.53 14.70 -36.01
C LEU A 80 13.53 15.91 -36.95
N GLU A 81 12.85 15.81 -38.11
CA GLU A 81 12.68 16.93 -39.04
C GLU A 81 11.95 18.10 -38.37
N ALA A 82 10.84 17.83 -37.66
CA ALA A 82 10.10 18.84 -36.92
C ALA A 82 10.95 19.51 -35.84
N ARG A 83 11.68 18.71 -35.05
CA ARG A 83 12.56 19.21 -33.98
C ARG A 83 13.67 20.09 -34.54
N SER A 84 14.32 19.65 -35.62
CA SER A 84 15.37 20.43 -36.29
C SER A 84 14.83 21.77 -36.79
N LYS A 85 13.66 21.75 -37.45
CA LYS A 85 13.00 22.98 -37.92
C LYS A 85 12.61 23.91 -36.76
N LEU A 86 12.10 23.37 -35.65
CA LEU A 86 11.78 24.17 -34.46
C LEU A 86 13.02 24.82 -33.84
N GLN A 87 14.12 24.07 -33.74
CA GLN A 87 15.41 24.60 -33.27
C GLN A 87 15.95 25.69 -34.18
N GLU A 88 15.86 25.50 -35.50
CA GLU A 88 16.21 26.49 -36.51
C GLU A 88 15.38 27.78 -36.34
N LEU A 89 14.05 27.64 -36.26
CA LEU A 89 13.12 28.77 -36.17
C LEU A 89 13.21 29.52 -34.85
N LEU A 90 13.53 28.83 -33.75
CA LEU A 90 13.65 29.41 -32.40
C LEU A 90 15.05 29.95 -32.08
N SER A 91 16.04 29.71 -32.95
CA SER A 91 17.42 30.17 -32.78
C SER A 91 17.51 31.70 -32.75
N ASP A 92 18.39 32.26 -31.90
CA ASP A 92 18.63 33.71 -31.85
C ASP A 92 19.15 34.28 -33.19
N SER A 93 19.82 33.44 -33.99
CA SER A 93 20.29 33.75 -35.33
C SER A 93 19.22 33.71 -36.43
N ASN A 94 18.00 33.23 -36.16
CA ASN A 94 16.92 33.15 -37.14
C ASN A 94 15.84 34.19 -36.86
N HIS A 95 15.69 35.16 -37.77
CA HIS A 95 14.76 36.28 -37.60
C HIS A 95 13.33 35.99 -38.07
N THR A 96 13.05 34.80 -38.62
CA THR A 96 11.74 34.47 -39.24
C THR A 96 10.57 34.63 -38.28
N LEU A 97 10.72 34.21 -37.02
CA LEU A 97 9.67 34.29 -36.00
C LEU A 97 9.87 35.46 -35.02
N GLN A 98 10.87 36.32 -35.24
CA GLN A 98 11.22 37.41 -34.31
C GLN A 98 10.41 38.68 -34.53
N ASP A 99 9.60 38.75 -35.59
CA ASP A 99 8.74 39.90 -35.88
C ASP A 99 7.73 40.14 -34.73
N PRO A 100 7.79 41.29 -34.04
CA PRO A 100 6.88 41.62 -32.94
C PRO A 100 5.39 41.58 -33.32
N GLU A 101 5.04 41.89 -34.59
CA GLU A 101 3.64 41.85 -35.04
C GLU A 101 3.11 40.41 -35.16
N PHE A 102 4.01 39.46 -35.41
CA PHE A 102 3.68 38.04 -35.56
C PHE A 102 3.73 37.29 -34.22
N HIS A 103 4.57 37.76 -33.28
CA HIS A 103 4.76 37.17 -31.95
C HIS A 103 3.46 36.89 -31.20
N SER A 104 2.54 37.86 -31.14
CA SER A 104 1.26 37.71 -30.43
C SER A 104 0.31 36.67 -31.04
N LYS A 105 0.54 36.28 -32.29
CA LYS A 105 -0.26 35.28 -33.02
C LYS A 105 0.27 33.86 -32.82
N ILE A 106 1.58 33.72 -32.63
CA ILE A 106 2.26 32.42 -32.56
C ILE A 106 2.67 32.03 -31.14
N PHE A 107 2.87 32.97 -30.23
CA PHE A 107 3.23 32.69 -28.84
C PHE A 107 2.10 32.99 -27.88
N VAL A 108 1.89 32.08 -26.92
CA VAL A 108 0.99 32.24 -25.79
C VAL A 108 1.79 32.10 -24.50
N ALA A 109 1.55 32.94 -23.50
CA ALA A 109 2.18 32.76 -22.20
C ALA A 109 1.60 31.53 -21.50
N GLN A 110 2.46 30.68 -20.92
CA GLN A 110 2.02 29.42 -20.28
C GLN A 110 1.01 29.65 -19.16
N LYS A 111 1.15 30.75 -18.41
CA LYS A 111 0.21 31.15 -17.35
C LYS A 111 -1.21 31.43 -17.84
N ASP A 112 -1.37 31.76 -19.12
CA ASP A 112 -2.65 32.10 -19.76
C ASP A 112 -3.23 30.90 -20.54
N ALA A 113 -2.50 29.79 -20.59
CA ALA A 113 -2.89 28.57 -21.30
C ALA A 113 -3.58 27.57 -20.36
N ILE A 114 -4.53 26.82 -20.92
CA ILE A 114 -5.16 25.66 -20.30
C ILE A 114 -4.59 24.43 -21.01
N MET A 115 -3.89 23.58 -20.26
CA MET A 115 -3.30 22.35 -20.79
C MET A 115 -4.33 21.21 -20.82
N HIS A 116 -4.22 20.34 -21.82
CA HIS A 116 -5.07 19.17 -22.01
C HIS A 116 -4.23 17.89 -22.06
N LEU A 117 -4.89 16.73 -22.10
CA LEU A 117 -4.22 15.47 -22.43
C LEU A 117 -3.53 15.58 -23.80
N PRO A 118 -2.27 15.15 -23.92
CA PRO A 118 -1.49 15.33 -25.14
C PRO A 118 -1.94 14.44 -26.31
N ALA A 119 -2.51 13.27 -26.02
CA ALA A 119 -2.99 12.32 -27.00
C ALA A 119 -4.35 11.74 -26.61
N LYS A 120 -5.08 11.22 -27.60
CA LYS A 120 -6.18 10.29 -27.39
C LYS A 120 -5.56 8.92 -27.14
N ILE A 121 -5.57 8.49 -25.88
CA ILE A 121 -4.98 7.22 -25.46
C ILE A 121 -5.93 6.10 -25.89
N GLY A 122 -5.47 5.24 -26.80
CA GLY A 122 -6.20 4.02 -27.19
C GLY A 122 -6.15 3.03 -26.06
N ASP A 123 -4.95 2.49 -25.82
CA ASP A 123 -4.66 1.59 -24.71
C ASP A 123 -3.64 2.20 -23.72
N TYR A 124 -3.81 1.87 -22.45
CA TYR A 124 -2.85 2.14 -21.39
C TYR A 124 -2.41 0.80 -20.79
N THR A 125 -1.10 0.56 -20.80
CA THR A 125 -0.49 -0.58 -20.12
C THR A 125 0.47 -0.09 -19.05
N ASP A 126 0.42 -0.72 -17.90
CA ASP A 126 1.26 -0.37 -16.76
C ASP A 126 2.21 -1.52 -16.46
N PHE A 127 3.51 -1.24 -16.48
CA PHE A 127 4.54 -2.24 -16.20
C PHE A 127 4.89 -2.29 -14.71
N TYR A 128 5.78 -3.21 -14.35
CA TYR A 128 6.21 -3.40 -12.97
C TYR A 128 7.75 -3.52 -12.90
N SER A 129 8.44 -2.55 -13.48
CA SER A 129 9.83 -2.73 -13.95
C SER A 129 10.94 -2.24 -13.00
N SER A 130 10.60 -1.70 -11.83
CA SER A 130 11.60 -1.36 -10.81
C SER A 130 11.90 -2.56 -9.92
N LEU A 131 13.16 -3.00 -9.91
CA LEU A 131 13.62 -4.12 -9.09
C LEU A 131 13.45 -3.85 -7.60
N ASN A 132 13.75 -2.62 -7.18
CA ASN A 132 13.61 -2.21 -5.78
C ASN A 132 12.16 -2.22 -5.35
N HIS A 133 11.26 -1.63 -6.14
CA HIS A 133 9.83 -1.62 -5.84
C HIS A 133 9.28 -3.04 -5.75
N ALA A 134 9.57 -3.88 -6.75
CA ALA A 134 9.15 -5.27 -6.78
C ALA A 134 9.65 -6.06 -5.55
N THR A 135 10.90 -5.81 -5.15
CA THR A 135 11.50 -6.41 -3.97
C THR A 135 10.84 -5.91 -2.68
N ASN A 136 10.63 -4.60 -2.51
CA ASN A 136 10.01 -4.01 -1.33
C ASN A 136 8.60 -4.56 -1.10
N VAL A 137 7.74 -4.49 -2.12
CA VAL A 137 6.39 -5.06 -2.08
C VAL A 137 6.47 -6.55 -1.79
N GLY A 138 7.38 -7.26 -2.46
CA GLY A 138 7.67 -8.66 -2.20
C GLY A 138 7.93 -8.98 -0.72
N ILE A 139 8.84 -8.24 -0.10
CA ILE A 139 9.17 -8.40 1.32
C ILE A 139 7.93 -8.18 2.21
N MET A 140 7.12 -7.15 1.92
CA MET A 140 5.93 -6.81 2.70
C MET A 140 4.80 -7.85 2.66
N PHE A 141 4.75 -8.66 1.60
CA PHE A 141 3.67 -9.63 1.37
C PHE A 141 4.11 -11.09 1.45
N ARG A 142 5.37 -11.41 1.10
CA ARG A 142 5.91 -12.78 1.03
C ARG A 142 7.13 -13.01 1.93
N GLY A 143 7.71 -11.94 2.49
CA GLY A 143 8.92 -12.03 3.32
C GLY A 143 10.23 -11.89 2.52
N LYS A 144 11.35 -11.81 3.25
CA LYS A 144 12.67 -11.49 2.68
C LYS A 144 13.32 -12.62 1.88
N GLU A 145 12.91 -13.87 2.10
CA GLU A 145 13.55 -15.03 1.48
C GLU A 145 13.25 -15.13 -0.02
N ASN A 146 12.01 -14.84 -0.43
CA ASN A 146 11.55 -14.93 -1.81
C ASN A 146 10.73 -13.69 -2.20
N PRO A 147 11.34 -12.49 -2.24
CA PRO A 147 10.61 -11.25 -2.45
C PRO A 147 10.12 -11.14 -3.91
N LEU A 148 10.88 -11.63 -4.88
CA LEU A 148 10.47 -11.60 -6.29
C LEU A 148 9.75 -12.88 -6.69
N MET A 149 8.73 -12.73 -7.54
CA MET A 149 8.14 -13.87 -8.22
C MET A 149 9.12 -14.42 -9.27
N PRO A 150 9.12 -15.75 -9.54
CA PRO A 150 10.14 -16.37 -10.40
C PRO A 150 10.24 -15.77 -11.81
N ASN A 151 9.13 -15.26 -12.36
CA ASN A 151 9.07 -14.70 -13.72
C ASN A 151 9.65 -13.28 -13.83
N TRP A 152 9.76 -12.53 -12.73
CA TRP A 152 9.98 -11.07 -12.77
C TRP A 152 11.29 -10.67 -13.46
N LYS A 153 12.34 -11.49 -13.32
CA LYS A 153 13.64 -11.27 -13.96
C LYS A 153 13.75 -11.80 -15.39
N TYR A 154 12.73 -12.49 -15.90
CA TYR A 154 12.72 -13.08 -17.25
C TYR A 154 11.86 -12.30 -18.24
N LEU A 155 10.88 -11.52 -17.75
CA LEU A 155 10.03 -10.67 -18.57
C LEU A 155 9.62 -9.40 -17.81
N PRO A 156 9.42 -8.28 -18.51
CA PRO A 156 8.84 -7.07 -17.92
C PRO A 156 7.35 -7.31 -17.67
N VAL A 157 7.01 -7.73 -16.44
CA VAL A 157 5.62 -7.94 -16.02
C VAL A 157 4.84 -6.64 -16.20
N GLY A 158 3.63 -6.74 -16.73
CA GLY A 158 2.71 -5.62 -16.87
C GLY A 158 1.25 -6.08 -16.95
N TYR A 159 0.33 -5.12 -16.89
CA TYR A 159 -1.11 -5.34 -16.98
C TYR A 159 -1.77 -4.21 -17.76
N HIS A 160 -2.95 -4.48 -18.32
CA HIS A 160 -3.75 -3.44 -18.98
C HIS A 160 -4.33 -2.51 -17.92
N GLY A 161 -3.93 -1.24 -17.96
CA GLY A 161 -4.50 -0.17 -17.17
C GLY A 161 -5.82 0.33 -17.76
N ARG A 162 -6.34 1.45 -17.25
CA ARG A 162 -7.60 2.03 -17.71
C ARG A 162 -7.38 3.37 -18.42
N ALA A 163 -7.42 3.36 -19.74
CA ALA A 163 -7.24 4.56 -20.57
C ALA A 163 -8.26 5.69 -20.25
N SER A 164 -9.54 5.35 -20.02
CA SER A 164 -10.59 6.35 -19.79
C SER A 164 -10.43 7.19 -18.52
N SER A 165 -9.63 6.73 -17.57
CA SER A 165 -9.37 7.40 -16.30
C SER A 165 -7.98 8.05 -16.26
N VAL A 166 -7.25 8.08 -17.38
CA VAL A 166 -6.05 8.89 -17.50
C VAL A 166 -6.45 10.35 -17.63
N VAL A 167 -5.96 11.20 -16.74
CA VAL A 167 -6.29 12.63 -16.66
C VAL A 167 -5.03 13.49 -16.67
N VAL A 168 -5.17 14.74 -17.12
CA VAL A 168 -4.05 15.68 -17.14
C VAL A 168 -3.80 16.24 -15.73
N SER A 169 -2.53 16.53 -15.42
CA SER A 169 -2.09 17.32 -14.26
C SER A 169 -3.06 18.46 -13.92
N GLY A 170 -3.35 18.64 -12.63
CA GLY A 170 -4.32 19.61 -12.11
C GLY A 170 -5.72 19.02 -11.88
N THR A 171 -6.04 17.89 -12.49
CA THR A 171 -7.36 17.24 -12.33
C THR A 171 -7.50 16.63 -10.93
N PRO A 172 -8.57 16.95 -10.19
CA PRO A 172 -8.77 16.37 -8.87
C PRO A 172 -9.10 14.87 -8.89
N ILE A 173 -8.52 14.11 -7.96
CA ILE A 173 -8.79 12.67 -7.81
C ILE A 173 -9.63 12.44 -6.56
N LYS A 174 -10.81 11.85 -6.74
CA LYS A 174 -11.70 11.54 -5.63
C LYS A 174 -11.28 10.23 -4.98
N ARG A 175 -11.19 10.22 -3.65
CA ARG A 175 -11.00 8.98 -2.88
C ARG A 175 -12.09 7.97 -3.24
N PRO A 176 -11.72 6.76 -3.70
CA PRO A 176 -12.70 5.77 -4.14
C PRO A 176 -13.36 5.11 -2.93
N CYS A 177 -14.59 4.65 -3.13
CA CYS A 177 -15.22 3.65 -2.27
C CYS A 177 -15.08 2.29 -2.95
N GLY A 178 -14.91 1.23 -2.16
CA GLY A 178 -14.82 -0.13 -2.68
C GLY A 178 -14.95 -1.17 -1.59
N GLN A 179 -14.87 -2.43 -2.00
CA GLN A 179 -14.81 -3.55 -1.06
C GLN A 179 -13.39 -3.69 -0.52
N THR A 180 -13.28 -3.95 0.78
CA THR A 180 -12.01 -4.19 1.45
C THR A 180 -12.18 -5.37 2.40
N LEU A 181 -11.07 -6.07 2.70
CA LEU A 181 -11.02 -7.09 3.74
C LEU A 181 -10.01 -6.68 4.83
N PRO A 182 -10.42 -5.84 5.81
CA PRO A 182 -9.50 -5.37 6.84
C PRO A 182 -9.04 -6.48 7.80
N VAL A 183 -9.91 -7.46 8.04
CA VAL A 183 -9.67 -8.60 8.93
C VAL A 183 -9.73 -9.87 8.10
N GLU A 184 -8.60 -10.57 7.99
CA GLU A 184 -8.53 -11.85 7.28
C GLU A 184 -9.49 -12.87 7.91
N GLY A 185 -10.26 -13.56 7.07
CA GLY A 185 -11.28 -14.52 7.50
C GLY A 185 -12.65 -13.93 7.87
N ALA A 186 -12.79 -12.60 7.92
CA ALA A 186 -14.09 -11.94 8.11
C ALA A 186 -14.82 -11.72 6.77
N ALA A 187 -16.07 -11.24 6.83
CA ALA A 187 -16.77 -10.75 5.63
C ALA A 187 -16.12 -9.43 5.13
N PRO A 188 -16.05 -9.21 3.80
CA PRO A 188 -15.58 -7.94 3.27
C PRO A 188 -16.55 -6.81 3.64
N VAL A 189 -16.01 -5.59 3.72
CA VAL A 189 -16.80 -4.37 4.00
C VAL A 189 -16.71 -3.41 2.83
N PHE A 190 -17.80 -2.69 2.57
CA PHE A 190 -17.83 -1.62 1.58
C PHE A 190 -17.71 -0.26 2.24
N GLY A 191 -16.85 0.62 1.70
CA GLY A 191 -16.67 1.97 2.23
C GLY A 191 -15.53 2.71 1.55
N PRO A 192 -15.17 3.92 2.04
CA PRO A 192 -14.05 4.68 1.51
C PRO A 192 -12.72 3.94 1.72
N CYS A 193 -11.86 4.01 0.69
CA CYS A 193 -10.47 3.55 0.76
C CYS A 193 -9.73 4.21 1.93
N ARG A 194 -9.02 3.42 2.72
CA ARG A 194 -8.22 3.86 3.87
C ARG A 194 -6.74 3.96 3.55
N LEU A 195 -6.28 3.19 2.55
CA LEU A 195 -4.88 3.11 2.15
C LEU A 195 -4.68 3.72 0.76
N MET A 196 -5.03 5.01 0.63
CA MET A 196 -4.87 5.79 -0.61
C MET A 196 -3.42 6.18 -0.80
N ASP A 197 -2.91 5.96 -2.01
CA ASP A 197 -1.49 6.02 -2.31
C ASP A 197 -1.22 6.68 -3.68
N PHE A 198 0.00 7.19 -3.84
CA PHE A 198 0.56 7.58 -5.13
C PHE A 198 1.52 6.50 -5.62
N GLU A 199 1.77 6.47 -6.92
CA GLU A 199 2.89 5.73 -7.51
C GLU A 199 3.70 6.67 -8.40
N LEU A 200 4.96 6.88 -8.05
CA LEU A 200 5.88 7.69 -8.85
C LEU A 200 6.26 6.93 -10.10
N GLU A 201 5.82 7.42 -11.26
CA GLU A 201 6.07 6.78 -12.54
C GLU A 201 6.51 7.75 -13.63
N VAL A 202 7.09 7.17 -14.68
CA VAL A 202 7.27 7.80 -15.99
C VAL A 202 6.54 6.91 -16.98
N ALA A 203 5.82 7.52 -17.92
CA ALA A 203 5.18 6.80 -19.00
C ALA A 203 5.69 7.30 -20.33
N PHE A 204 5.73 6.43 -21.34
CA PHE A 204 6.03 6.82 -22.71
C PHE A 204 4.82 6.65 -23.63
N PHE A 205 4.74 7.53 -24.62
CA PHE A 205 3.78 7.41 -25.70
C PHE A 205 4.35 6.62 -26.86
N VAL A 206 3.55 5.68 -27.37
CA VAL A 206 3.85 4.98 -28.62
C VAL A 206 3.69 5.93 -29.80
N GLY A 207 4.63 5.87 -30.73
CA GLY A 207 4.57 6.52 -32.04
C GLY A 207 4.92 5.56 -33.18
N GLY A 208 5.04 6.13 -34.36
CA GLY A 208 5.19 5.40 -35.61
C GLY A 208 3.84 4.91 -36.14
N PRO A 209 3.81 4.33 -37.34
CA PRO A 209 2.60 3.73 -37.88
C PRO A 209 2.07 2.64 -36.94
N SER A 210 0.74 2.51 -36.84
CA SER A 210 0.12 1.37 -36.15
C SER A 210 0.66 0.06 -36.70
N THR A 211 0.86 -0.91 -35.83
CA THR A 211 1.17 -2.28 -36.24
C THR A 211 -0.12 -3.06 -36.51
N ASN A 212 -0.04 -4.12 -37.31
CA ASN A 212 -1.16 -5.03 -37.48
C ASN A 212 -1.21 -6.03 -36.33
N LEU A 213 -2.38 -6.58 -36.04
CA LEU A 213 -2.50 -7.72 -35.13
C LEU A 213 -1.67 -8.89 -35.68
N GLY A 214 -0.80 -9.45 -34.84
CA GLY A 214 0.16 -10.49 -35.21
C GLY A 214 1.58 -9.97 -35.47
N ASP A 215 1.76 -8.67 -35.71
CA ASP A 215 3.08 -8.07 -35.86
C ASP A 215 3.80 -8.01 -34.50
N THR A 216 5.12 -8.16 -34.51
CA THR A 216 5.96 -8.07 -33.31
C THR A 216 7.04 -7.00 -33.50
N VAL A 217 7.42 -6.32 -32.43
CA VAL A 217 8.48 -5.29 -32.44
C VAL A 217 9.62 -5.76 -31.52
N PRO A 218 10.77 -6.22 -32.03
CA PRO A 218 11.87 -6.63 -31.16
C PRO A 218 12.48 -5.43 -30.42
N ALA A 219 13.11 -5.66 -29.27
CA ALA A 219 13.67 -4.59 -28.43
C ALA A 219 14.69 -3.70 -29.17
N SER A 220 15.42 -4.26 -30.14
CA SER A 220 16.36 -3.53 -30.99
C SER A 220 15.73 -2.52 -31.96
N LYS A 221 14.42 -2.63 -32.23
CA LYS A 221 13.64 -1.72 -33.09
C LYS A 221 12.65 -0.86 -32.31
N ALA A 222 12.37 -1.21 -31.06
CA ALA A 222 11.36 -0.55 -30.24
C ALA A 222 11.61 0.95 -30.03
N TYR A 223 12.87 1.42 -30.07
CA TYR A 223 13.20 2.84 -29.89
C TYR A 223 12.50 3.76 -30.89
N ASP A 224 12.35 3.33 -32.15
CA ASP A 224 11.71 4.13 -33.20
C ASP A 224 10.18 4.25 -33.03
N HIS A 225 9.61 3.46 -32.12
CA HIS A 225 8.19 3.48 -31.74
C HIS A 225 7.93 4.23 -30.42
N ILE A 226 8.94 4.84 -29.80
CA ILE A 226 8.79 5.59 -28.56
C ILE A 226 8.89 7.08 -28.90
N PHE A 227 7.76 7.78 -28.88
CA PHE A 227 7.70 9.20 -29.23
C PHE A 227 8.36 10.09 -28.18
N GLY A 228 8.03 9.84 -26.91
CA GLY A 228 8.49 10.65 -25.80
C GLY A 228 7.85 10.26 -24.48
N MET A 229 8.31 10.91 -23.41
CA MET A 229 7.96 10.58 -22.04
C MET A 229 7.16 11.69 -21.35
N VAL A 230 6.34 11.27 -20.40
CA VAL A 230 5.61 12.10 -19.44
C VAL A 230 5.83 11.57 -18.03
N LEU A 231 5.73 12.44 -17.04
CA LEU A 231 5.58 12.01 -15.65
C LEU A 231 4.19 11.43 -15.45
N MET A 232 4.07 10.41 -14.60
CA MET A 232 2.82 9.74 -14.30
C MET A 232 2.66 9.50 -12.78
N ASN A 233 1.43 9.62 -12.30
CA ASN A 233 1.01 9.17 -10.98
C ASN A 233 -0.11 8.14 -11.15
N ASP A 234 0.16 6.86 -10.87
CA ASP A 234 -0.84 5.81 -10.90
C ASP A 234 -1.50 5.63 -9.53
N TRP A 235 -2.57 6.40 -9.30
CA TRP A 235 -3.22 6.47 -8.00
C TRP A 235 -3.75 5.11 -7.58
N SER A 236 -3.52 4.77 -6.32
CA SER A 236 -3.70 3.39 -5.86
C SER A 236 -4.48 3.33 -4.56
N ALA A 237 -5.54 2.53 -4.52
CA ALA A 237 -6.28 2.20 -3.31
C ALA A 237 -5.87 0.81 -2.78
N ARG A 238 -4.83 0.76 -1.93
CA ARG A 238 -4.12 -0.50 -1.59
C ARG A 238 -4.97 -1.54 -0.86
N ASP A 239 -5.92 -1.11 -0.05
CA ASP A 239 -6.84 -1.98 0.67
C ASP A 239 -7.89 -2.61 -0.25
N ILE A 240 -8.40 -1.85 -1.23
CA ILE A 240 -9.23 -2.39 -2.31
C ILE A 240 -8.40 -3.36 -3.15
N GLN A 241 -7.19 -2.95 -3.54
CA GLN A 241 -6.27 -3.75 -4.36
C GLN A 241 -6.00 -5.11 -3.73
N LYS A 242 -5.62 -5.14 -2.44
CA LYS A 242 -5.32 -6.39 -1.72
C LYS A 242 -6.50 -7.38 -1.77
N TRP A 243 -7.72 -6.89 -1.73
CA TRP A 243 -8.92 -7.74 -1.74
C TRP A 243 -9.26 -8.26 -3.13
N GLU A 244 -9.13 -7.44 -4.17
CA GLU A 244 -9.62 -7.78 -5.52
C GLU A 244 -8.58 -8.46 -6.42
N TYR A 245 -7.28 -8.27 -6.19
CA TYR A 245 -6.28 -8.53 -7.24
C TYR A 245 -6.02 -10.02 -7.53
N VAL A 246 -6.44 -10.93 -6.65
CA VAL A 246 -6.22 -12.37 -6.86
C VAL A 246 -7.45 -12.98 -7.55
N PRO A 247 -7.30 -13.67 -8.70
CA PRO A 247 -6.05 -13.94 -9.44
C PRO A 247 -5.79 -12.98 -10.62
N LEU A 248 -6.70 -12.03 -10.89
CA LEU A 248 -6.77 -11.33 -12.18
C LEU A 248 -5.92 -10.06 -12.30
N GLY A 249 -5.23 -9.68 -11.23
CA GLY A 249 -4.49 -8.43 -11.16
C GLY A 249 -5.32 -7.24 -10.68
N PRO A 250 -4.70 -6.05 -10.54
CA PRO A 250 -5.37 -4.85 -10.06
C PRO A 250 -6.47 -4.37 -11.02
N PHE A 251 -7.56 -3.82 -10.48
CA PHE A 251 -8.70 -3.36 -11.27
C PHE A 251 -9.33 -2.06 -10.72
N GLY A 252 -10.33 -2.18 -9.84
CA GLY A 252 -11.03 -1.04 -9.21
C GLY A 252 -10.11 -0.19 -8.34
N SER A 253 -9.00 -0.77 -7.87
CA SER A 253 -8.00 -0.08 -7.08
C SER A 253 -7.06 0.84 -7.84
N LYS A 254 -7.11 0.82 -9.18
CA LYS A 254 -6.25 1.61 -10.08
C LYS A 254 -7.07 2.46 -11.06
N ASN A 255 -8.20 1.94 -11.54
CA ASN A 255 -9.05 2.68 -12.49
C ASN A 255 -9.79 3.90 -11.89
N LEU A 256 -9.54 4.24 -10.61
CA LEU A 256 -10.02 5.46 -9.97
C LEU A 256 -9.46 6.75 -10.58
N GLY A 257 -8.30 6.65 -11.24
CA GLY A 257 -7.62 7.78 -11.86
C GLY A 257 -6.12 7.55 -11.99
N THR A 258 -5.56 7.92 -13.13
CA THR A 258 -4.11 7.97 -13.38
C THR A 258 -3.79 9.37 -13.90
N THR A 259 -2.82 10.07 -13.34
CA THR A 259 -2.52 11.45 -13.75
C THR A 259 -1.22 11.50 -14.55
N ILE A 260 -1.20 12.21 -15.69
CA ILE A 260 0.03 12.46 -16.46
C ILE A 260 0.36 13.95 -16.59
N SER A 261 1.65 14.28 -16.73
CA SER A 261 2.09 15.63 -17.11
C SER A 261 1.67 15.96 -18.55
N PRO A 262 1.35 17.24 -18.86
CA PRO A 262 0.81 17.62 -20.16
C PRO A 262 1.86 17.73 -21.29
N TRP A 263 3.13 17.89 -20.94
CA TRP A 263 4.23 18.08 -21.88
C TRP A 263 4.94 16.76 -22.13
N VAL A 264 4.91 16.30 -23.38
CA VAL A 264 5.60 15.09 -23.85
C VAL A 264 7.01 15.48 -24.28
N VAL A 265 8.00 15.07 -23.49
CA VAL A 265 9.42 15.29 -23.77
C VAL A 265 9.88 14.21 -24.73
N THR A 266 10.38 14.60 -25.92
CA THR A 266 10.78 13.59 -26.91
C THR A 266 12.01 12.81 -26.48
N MET A 267 12.15 11.60 -27.02
CA MET A 267 13.35 10.78 -26.78
C MET A 267 14.64 11.49 -27.21
N GLU A 268 14.59 12.30 -28.26
CA GLU A 268 15.70 13.12 -28.73
C GLU A 268 16.13 14.22 -27.75
N ALA A 269 15.17 14.78 -26.98
CA ALA A 269 15.49 15.72 -25.92
C ALA A 269 16.12 15.01 -24.70
N LEU A 270 15.83 13.72 -24.54
CA LEU A 270 16.36 12.90 -23.46
C LEU A 270 17.73 12.25 -23.77
N GLU A 271 18.15 12.24 -25.04
CA GLU A 271 19.41 11.66 -25.50
C GLU A 271 20.64 12.05 -24.64
N PRO A 272 20.84 13.33 -24.26
CA PRO A 272 21.99 13.73 -23.44
C PRO A 272 22.00 13.15 -22.02
N PHE A 273 20.89 12.57 -21.58
CA PHE A 273 20.72 11.99 -20.24
C PHE A 273 20.75 10.47 -20.26
N LYS A 274 20.99 9.83 -21.40
CA LYS A 274 21.16 8.38 -21.47
C LYS A 274 22.28 7.93 -20.56
N VAL A 275 22.02 6.84 -19.83
CA VAL A 275 22.99 6.14 -18.99
C VAL A 275 22.91 4.65 -19.28
N SER A 276 23.96 3.92 -18.91
CA SER A 276 24.00 2.47 -19.08
C SER A 276 22.76 1.80 -18.49
N ASN A 277 22.20 0.84 -19.22
CA ASN A 277 21.13 -0.02 -18.72
C ASN A 277 21.60 -0.75 -17.45
N MET A 278 20.67 -1.06 -16.55
CA MET A 278 21.00 -1.92 -15.41
C MET A 278 21.48 -3.29 -15.89
N THR A 279 22.50 -3.85 -15.24
CA THR A 279 22.92 -5.22 -15.50
C THR A 279 21.78 -6.18 -15.18
N GLN A 280 21.43 -7.03 -16.14
CA GLN A 280 20.37 -8.02 -15.99
C GLN A 280 20.98 -9.41 -15.76
N ASP A 281 20.54 -10.06 -14.69
CA ASP A 281 20.95 -11.41 -14.30
C ASP A 281 19.71 -12.18 -13.79
N PRO A 282 19.27 -13.23 -14.51
CA PRO A 282 19.91 -13.83 -15.70
C PRO A 282 19.84 -12.93 -16.95
N GLU A 283 20.66 -13.27 -17.94
CA GLU A 283 20.59 -12.64 -19.27
C GLU A 283 19.18 -12.84 -19.87
N PRO A 284 18.52 -11.77 -20.35
CA PRO A 284 17.21 -11.90 -20.99
C PRO A 284 17.26 -12.73 -22.27
N PHE A 285 16.11 -13.30 -22.66
CA PHE A 285 15.98 -13.96 -23.96
C PHE A 285 16.27 -12.99 -25.14
N PRO A 286 16.75 -13.50 -26.30
CA PRO A 286 17.21 -12.67 -27.41
C PRO A 286 16.24 -11.57 -27.88
N TYR A 287 14.94 -11.79 -27.81
CA TYR A 287 13.94 -10.78 -28.25
C TYR A 287 13.90 -9.52 -27.35
N LEU A 288 14.39 -9.63 -26.11
CA LEU A 288 14.51 -8.52 -25.15
C LEU A 288 15.92 -7.91 -25.13
N GLN A 289 16.87 -8.45 -25.88
CA GLN A 289 18.23 -7.95 -25.91
C GLN A 289 18.34 -6.74 -26.85
N HIS A 290 19.09 -5.73 -26.41
CA HIS A 290 19.43 -4.55 -27.21
C HIS A 290 20.74 -3.95 -26.67
N ASN A 291 21.54 -3.36 -27.57
CA ASN A 291 22.88 -2.85 -27.23
C ASN A 291 22.85 -1.38 -26.77
N GLU A 292 21.83 -0.63 -27.18
CA GLU A 292 21.74 0.79 -26.94
C GLU A 292 21.32 1.08 -25.49
N SER A 293 21.87 2.14 -24.91
CA SER A 293 21.43 2.61 -23.61
C SER A 293 20.04 3.24 -23.73
N CYS A 294 19.11 2.78 -22.90
CA CYS A 294 17.72 3.23 -22.85
C CYS A 294 17.23 3.42 -21.41
N ASN A 295 18.16 3.61 -20.47
CA ASN A 295 17.90 4.21 -19.17
C ASN A 295 18.34 5.68 -19.20
N PHE A 296 17.73 6.51 -18.36
CA PHE A 296 17.96 7.95 -18.37
C PHE A 296 18.18 8.49 -16.95
N ASP A 297 19.15 9.38 -16.77
CA ASP A 297 19.38 10.12 -15.52
C ASP A 297 18.35 11.25 -15.38
N ILE A 298 17.11 10.87 -15.10
CA ILE A 298 15.99 11.78 -14.83
C ILE A 298 15.77 11.76 -13.33
N LYS A 299 16.20 12.81 -12.62
CA LYS A 299 15.94 12.92 -11.17
C LYS A 299 14.47 13.22 -10.96
N LEU A 300 13.85 12.53 -10.03
CA LEU A 300 12.44 12.61 -9.75
C LEU A 300 12.22 12.99 -8.29
N GLU A 301 11.29 13.90 -8.04
CA GLU A 301 10.86 14.26 -6.68
C GLU A 301 9.35 14.13 -6.55
N VAL A 302 8.90 13.75 -5.36
CA VAL A 302 7.49 13.81 -4.97
C VAL A 302 7.36 14.70 -3.75
N ASP A 303 6.59 15.76 -3.91
CA ASP A 303 6.18 16.67 -2.86
C ASP A 303 4.76 16.31 -2.40
N LEU A 304 4.54 16.29 -1.08
CA LEU A 304 3.23 16.22 -0.44
C LEU A 304 2.93 17.57 0.21
N LYS A 305 1.78 18.13 -0.15
CA LYS A 305 1.26 19.40 0.39
C LYS A 305 -0.08 19.15 1.08
N PRO A 306 -0.13 19.19 2.42
CA PRO A 306 -1.40 19.12 3.15
C PRO A 306 -2.27 20.36 2.93
N SER A 307 -3.47 20.34 3.51
CA SER A 307 -4.37 21.50 3.57
C SER A 307 -3.78 22.72 4.26
N SER A 308 -2.75 22.55 5.09
CA SER A 308 -1.95 23.65 5.68
C SER A 308 -1.19 24.47 4.63
N GLY A 309 -0.97 23.90 3.43
CA GLY A 309 -0.22 24.51 2.34
C GLY A 309 1.30 24.34 2.43
N VAL A 310 1.83 23.77 3.52
CA VAL A 310 3.27 23.58 3.74
C VAL A 310 3.77 22.35 2.96
N VAL A 311 4.68 22.56 2.00
CA VAL A 311 5.17 21.51 1.12
C VAL A 311 6.32 20.72 1.74
N THR A 312 6.21 19.39 1.75
CA THR A 312 7.27 18.46 2.15
C THR A 312 7.65 17.54 1.00
N THR A 313 8.92 17.50 0.61
CA THR A 313 9.41 16.48 -0.31
C THR A 313 9.53 15.15 0.43
N ILE A 314 8.77 14.15 -0.01
CA ILE A 314 8.68 12.83 0.62
C ILE A 314 9.43 11.74 -0.15
N CYS A 315 9.78 11.98 -1.41
CA CYS A 315 10.57 11.05 -2.22
C CYS A 315 11.54 11.81 -3.14
N ARG A 316 12.77 11.31 -3.24
CA ARG A 316 13.77 11.69 -4.25
C ARG A 316 14.32 10.44 -4.90
N SER A 317 13.90 10.18 -6.13
CA SER A 317 14.25 8.98 -6.89
C SER A 317 14.86 9.35 -8.25
N ASN A 318 15.04 8.36 -9.11
CA ASN A 318 15.59 8.55 -10.44
C ASN A 318 15.13 7.45 -11.40
N PHE A 319 14.80 7.82 -12.64
CA PHE A 319 14.40 6.87 -13.67
C PHE A 319 15.50 5.86 -14.03
N LYS A 320 16.79 6.16 -13.79
CA LYS A 320 17.89 5.21 -14.05
C LYS A 320 17.84 3.92 -13.22
N HIS A 321 16.99 3.87 -12.19
CA HIS A 321 16.79 2.68 -11.36
C HIS A 321 15.87 1.62 -11.98
N MET A 322 15.33 1.86 -13.18
CA MET A 322 14.51 0.88 -13.89
C MET A 322 15.35 -0.29 -14.39
N TYR A 323 14.89 -1.52 -14.09
CA TYR A 323 15.57 -2.75 -14.49
C TYR A 323 15.23 -3.15 -15.92
N TRP A 324 13.95 -3.04 -16.29
CA TRP A 324 13.50 -3.23 -17.67
C TRP A 324 13.37 -1.87 -18.37
N THR A 325 13.94 -1.77 -19.56
CA THR A 325 13.93 -0.51 -20.34
C THR A 325 12.62 -0.34 -21.12
N PRO A 326 12.28 0.89 -21.55
CA PRO A 326 11.14 1.14 -22.45
C PRO A 326 11.14 0.27 -23.72
N GLN A 327 12.33 0.04 -24.30
CA GLN A 327 12.49 -0.85 -25.46
C GLN A 327 12.08 -2.29 -25.15
N GLN A 328 12.45 -2.81 -23.98
CA GLN A 328 12.09 -4.16 -23.54
C GLN A 328 10.61 -4.28 -23.22
N GLN A 329 10.04 -3.25 -22.58
CA GLN A 329 8.61 -3.17 -22.26
C GLN A 329 7.77 -3.26 -23.54
N LEU A 330 8.06 -2.42 -24.54
CA LEU A 330 7.34 -2.43 -25.81
C LEU A 330 7.52 -3.76 -26.58
N ALA A 331 8.74 -4.31 -26.55
CA ALA A 331 9.02 -5.56 -27.22
C ALA A 331 8.27 -6.74 -26.60
N HIS A 332 8.22 -6.81 -25.27
CA HIS A 332 7.43 -7.82 -24.58
C HIS A 332 5.94 -7.68 -24.83
N HIS A 333 5.43 -6.44 -24.84
CA HIS A 333 4.01 -6.18 -25.09
C HIS A 333 3.57 -6.74 -26.45
N THR A 334 4.42 -6.61 -27.47
CA THR A 334 4.09 -7.02 -28.84
C THR A 334 4.50 -8.46 -29.18
N VAL A 335 5.22 -9.18 -28.31
CA VAL A 335 5.85 -10.48 -28.65
C VAL A 335 4.84 -11.56 -29.04
N THR A 336 3.61 -11.48 -28.53
CA THR A 336 2.51 -12.41 -28.84
C THR A 336 1.62 -11.94 -29.99
N GLY A 337 1.98 -10.83 -30.65
CA GLY A 337 1.22 -10.23 -31.74
C GLY A 337 0.21 -9.17 -31.31
N CYS A 338 0.27 -8.66 -30.08
CA CYS A 338 -0.53 -7.49 -29.68
C CYS A 338 -0.13 -6.30 -30.54
N ASN A 339 -1.10 -5.68 -31.22
CA ASN A 339 -0.84 -4.47 -31.98
C ASN A 339 -0.68 -3.26 -31.04
N ILE A 340 0.05 -2.25 -31.52
CA ILE A 340 0.24 -0.97 -30.85
C ILE A 340 -0.16 0.17 -31.79
N ASN A 341 -0.65 1.26 -31.23
CA ASN A 341 -1.18 2.41 -31.96
C ASN A 341 -0.51 3.72 -31.52
N PRO A 342 -0.37 4.70 -32.42
CA PRO A 342 0.10 6.04 -32.05
C PRO A 342 -0.78 6.63 -30.94
N GLY A 343 -0.15 7.00 -29.83
CA GLY A 343 -0.80 7.56 -28.65
C GLY A 343 -1.17 6.55 -27.57
N ASP A 344 -0.90 5.25 -27.74
CA ASP A 344 -0.93 4.31 -26.62
C ASP A 344 0.08 4.74 -25.55
N LEU A 345 -0.27 4.52 -24.28
CA LEU A 345 0.51 4.96 -23.13
C LEU A 345 1.08 3.74 -22.39
N MET A 346 2.37 3.76 -22.08
CA MET A 346 3.02 2.69 -21.33
C MET A 346 3.71 3.22 -20.07
N GLY A 347 3.15 2.88 -18.90
CA GLY A 347 3.67 3.21 -17.58
C GLY A 347 4.87 2.35 -17.19
N SER A 348 5.85 2.93 -16.51
CA SER A 348 7.08 2.23 -16.14
C SER A 348 6.86 1.16 -15.06
N GLY A 349 5.81 1.28 -14.28
CA GLY A 349 5.73 0.78 -12.91
C GLY A 349 6.45 1.72 -11.94
N THR A 350 6.03 1.67 -10.69
CA THR A 350 6.55 2.53 -9.61
C THR A 350 8.07 2.55 -9.55
N ILE A 351 8.66 3.75 -9.51
CA ILE A 351 10.11 3.98 -9.55
C ILE A 351 10.67 4.14 -8.13
N SER A 352 11.28 3.07 -7.62
CA SER A 352 11.99 3.08 -6.33
C SER A 352 13.51 2.95 -6.50
N GLY A 353 14.25 3.78 -5.76
CA GLY A 353 15.70 3.63 -5.60
C GLY A 353 16.08 2.70 -4.43
N ASN A 354 17.36 2.68 -4.09
CA ASN A 354 17.91 1.75 -3.09
C ASN A 354 17.75 2.25 -1.64
N THR A 355 17.46 3.53 -1.43
CA THR A 355 17.33 4.15 -0.11
C THR A 355 15.87 4.45 0.22
N SER A 356 15.53 4.44 1.51
CA SER A 356 14.13 4.63 1.95
C SER A 356 13.51 5.97 1.55
N ASP A 357 14.31 7.02 1.38
CA ASP A 357 13.89 8.33 0.88
C ASP A 357 13.73 8.39 -0.65
N SER A 358 14.00 7.30 -1.35
CA SER A 358 13.87 7.15 -2.81
C SER A 358 12.76 6.19 -3.22
N TYR A 359 11.92 5.74 -2.28
CA TYR A 359 10.81 4.84 -2.56
C TYR A 359 9.63 5.56 -3.23
N GLY A 360 9.09 4.96 -4.28
CA GLY A 360 8.13 5.59 -5.20
C GLY A 360 6.67 5.55 -4.77
N SER A 361 6.35 5.13 -3.55
CA SER A 361 4.97 5.05 -3.05
C SER A 361 4.89 5.29 -1.54
N MET A 362 3.73 5.73 -1.03
CA MET A 362 3.48 5.77 0.42
C MET A 362 3.55 4.37 1.01
N LEU A 363 3.05 3.34 0.31
CA LEU A 363 3.15 1.94 0.73
C LEU A 363 4.58 1.58 1.15
N GLU A 364 5.56 1.96 0.34
CA GLU A 364 6.97 1.74 0.61
C GLU A 364 7.54 2.68 1.66
N LEU A 365 7.31 3.99 1.52
CA LEU A 365 7.83 5.03 2.43
C LEU A 365 7.37 4.81 3.88
N CYS A 366 6.13 4.38 4.09
CA CYS A 366 5.58 4.06 5.40
C CYS A 366 5.71 2.58 5.76
N TRP A 367 6.31 1.76 4.88
CA TRP A 367 6.47 0.32 5.03
C TRP A 367 5.18 -0.40 5.45
N LYS A 368 4.15 -0.34 4.60
CA LYS A 368 2.80 -0.90 4.87
C LYS A 368 2.16 -0.34 6.15
N GLY A 369 2.50 0.91 6.48
CA GLY A 369 1.98 1.64 7.64
C GLY A 369 2.67 1.35 8.95
N THR A 370 3.83 0.65 8.95
CA THR A 370 4.63 0.44 10.17
C THR A 370 5.49 1.64 10.55
N HIS A 371 5.77 2.53 9.62
CA HIS A 371 6.48 3.79 9.85
C HIS A 371 5.58 4.98 9.55
N THR A 372 5.94 6.14 10.09
CA THR A 372 5.28 7.42 9.79
C THR A 372 6.23 8.32 9.03
N ILE A 373 5.71 9.03 8.03
CA ILE A 373 6.44 10.04 7.27
C ILE A 373 6.21 11.40 7.95
N PRO A 374 7.25 12.03 8.52
CA PRO A 374 7.11 13.36 9.12
C PRO A 374 6.97 14.44 8.04
N LEU A 375 6.07 15.39 8.25
CA LEU A 375 5.86 16.55 7.39
C LEU A 375 6.39 17.83 8.05
N LYS A 376 6.75 18.83 7.23
CA LYS A 376 7.30 20.11 7.69
C LYS A 376 6.32 20.97 8.49
N ASP A 377 5.02 20.69 8.43
CA ASP A 377 4.02 21.35 9.28
C ASP A 377 3.86 20.68 10.66
N GLY A 378 4.70 19.69 10.97
CA GLY A 378 4.66 18.92 12.23
C GLY A 378 3.66 17.76 12.22
N THR A 379 2.83 17.63 11.18
CA THR A 379 1.95 16.46 11.03
C THR A 379 2.71 15.25 10.47
N THR A 380 2.07 14.08 10.46
CA THR A 380 2.65 12.86 9.87
C THR A 380 1.68 12.22 8.89
N ARG A 381 2.20 11.34 8.03
CA ARG A 381 1.40 10.49 7.13
C ARG A 381 1.84 9.04 7.18
N LYS A 382 0.89 8.14 6.89
CA LYS A 382 1.15 6.76 6.48
C LYS A 382 0.67 6.55 5.05
N PHE A 383 -0.59 6.94 4.82
CA PHE A 383 -1.23 7.03 3.51
C PHE A 383 -1.85 8.42 3.36
N LEU A 384 -2.29 8.73 2.15
CA LEU A 384 -2.82 10.05 1.82
C LEU A 384 -4.13 10.32 2.55
N GLN A 385 -4.29 11.55 3.03
CA GLN A 385 -5.52 12.07 3.64
C GLN A 385 -6.30 12.91 2.62
N ASN A 386 -7.57 13.17 2.92
CA ASN A 386 -8.36 14.10 2.12
C ASN A 386 -7.75 15.51 2.23
N GLY A 387 -7.62 16.20 1.09
CA GLY A 387 -7.00 17.53 1.03
C GLY A 387 -5.50 17.52 0.79
N ASP A 388 -4.82 16.36 0.82
CA ASP A 388 -3.42 16.27 0.41
C ASP A 388 -3.29 16.46 -1.11
N GLU A 389 -2.29 17.24 -1.51
CA GLU A 389 -1.85 17.44 -2.89
C GLU A 389 -0.51 16.74 -3.12
N ILE A 390 -0.44 15.91 -4.16
CA ILE A 390 0.79 15.24 -4.61
C ILE A 390 1.32 15.95 -5.84
N ILE A 391 2.59 16.32 -5.79
CA ILE A 391 3.29 17.06 -6.85
C ILE A 391 4.51 16.25 -7.25
N ILE A 392 4.46 15.64 -8.43
CA ILE A 392 5.62 14.96 -9.02
C ILE A 392 6.40 15.95 -9.87
N ARG A 393 7.72 15.94 -9.73
CA ARG A 393 8.63 16.73 -10.55
C ARG A 393 9.78 15.91 -11.10
N ALA A 394 10.18 16.23 -12.32
CA ALA A 394 11.52 15.89 -12.82
C ALA A 394 12.44 17.07 -12.54
N MET A 395 13.71 16.83 -12.20
CA MET A 395 14.72 17.88 -12.05
C MET A 395 15.99 17.54 -12.81
N HIS A 396 16.37 18.40 -13.74
CA HIS A 396 17.74 18.55 -14.19
C HIS A 396 17.97 19.99 -14.64
N ARG A 397 19.24 20.43 -14.73
CA ARG A 397 19.65 21.76 -15.26
C ARG A 397 19.10 22.09 -16.67
N LEU A 398 18.32 21.20 -17.28
CA LEU A 398 17.79 21.28 -18.64
C LEU A 398 16.33 20.79 -18.77
N LEU A 399 15.69 20.32 -17.69
CA LEU A 399 14.29 19.90 -17.67
C LEU A 399 13.78 19.92 -16.23
N PHE A 400 12.79 20.76 -15.92
CA PHE A 400 11.82 20.39 -14.90
C PHE A 400 10.46 20.15 -15.54
N ILE A 401 9.61 19.39 -14.87
CA ILE A 401 8.21 19.24 -15.23
C ILE A 401 7.48 19.32 -13.89
N LYS A 402 6.57 20.27 -13.73
CA LYS A 402 5.83 20.43 -12.46
C LYS A 402 4.39 19.94 -12.61
N ILE A 403 4.02 18.89 -11.88
CA ILE A 403 2.61 18.47 -11.72
C ILE A 403 2.03 19.12 -10.45
N HIS A 404 0.83 19.69 -10.52
CA HIS A 404 0.03 20.03 -9.32
C HIS A 404 -1.19 19.12 -9.32
N ILE A 405 -1.50 18.42 -8.22
CA ILE A 405 -2.70 17.56 -8.15
C ILE A 405 -3.50 17.88 -6.90
N TYR A 406 -4.73 18.36 -7.08
CA TYR A 406 -5.60 18.75 -5.97
C TYR A 406 -6.50 17.59 -5.54
N THR A 407 -6.75 17.45 -4.24
CA THR A 407 -7.81 16.56 -3.73
C THR A 407 -8.85 17.42 -3.01
N PHE A 408 -10.05 17.62 -3.57
CA PHE A 408 -11.15 18.33 -2.88
C PHE A 408 -12.41 17.48 -2.82
N LEU A 409 -13.17 17.65 -1.73
CA LEU A 409 -14.55 17.22 -1.59
C LEU A 409 -15.37 18.43 -1.11
N GLU A 410 -16.51 18.67 -1.75
CA GLU A 410 -17.56 19.53 -1.21
C GLU A 410 -18.06 18.98 0.14
N VAL A 411 -18.19 19.88 1.11
CA VAL A 411 -18.66 19.58 2.47
C VAL A 411 -20.18 19.50 2.46
N GLY A 412 -20.72 18.29 2.54
CA GLY A 412 -22.07 18.05 3.06
C GLY A 412 -21.99 17.91 4.57
N ASN A 413 -22.63 18.84 5.29
CA ASN A 413 -22.73 18.89 6.75
C ASN A 413 -23.02 17.52 7.40
N ASN A 414 -22.15 17.04 8.30
CA ASN A 414 -22.59 16.41 9.54
C ASN A 414 -21.51 16.40 10.63
N LYS A 415 -22.01 16.57 11.86
CA LYS A 415 -21.36 16.93 13.13
C LYS A 415 -20.09 16.16 13.52
N SER A 416 -19.17 16.92 14.12
CA SER A 416 -17.95 16.54 14.83
C SER A 416 -18.14 15.41 15.86
N LEU A 417 -17.21 14.45 15.87
CA LEU A 417 -16.97 13.48 16.95
C LEU A 417 -15.54 13.68 17.48
N HIS A 418 -15.35 14.73 18.28
CA HIS A 418 -14.22 14.84 19.20
C HIS A 418 -14.78 14.66 20.61
N ASN A 419 -14.49 13.51 21.24
CA ASN A 419 -14.35 13.29 22.68
C ASN A 419 -14.42 11.79 22.95
N LEU A 420 -13.32 11.17 23.39
CA LEU A 420 -13.25 10.07 24.38
C LEU A 420 -11.85 9.43 24.37
N GLU A 421 -10.87 10.10 24.98
CA GLU A 421 -9.74 9.40 25.61
C GLU A 421 -9.41 10.14 26.92
N THR A 422 -9.82 9.56 28.05
CA THR A 422 -9.05 9.46 29.33
C THR A 422 -9.93 8.99 30.51
N SER A 423 -9.50 7.89 31.16
CA SER A 423 -9.82 7.28 32.49
C SER A 423 -10.04 5.75 32.32
N ALA A 424 -9.55 4.77 33.09
CA ALA A 424 -8.84 4.64 34.37
C ALA A 424 -8.21 3.22 34.46
N ASN A 425 -7.50 2.92 35.55
CA ASN A 425 -6.68 1.73 35.87
C ASN A 425 -7.35 0.32 35.86
N GLU A 426 -8.49 0.11 35.19
CA GLU A 426 -9.17 -1.20 35.16
C GLU A 426 -8.86 -1.98 33.88
N PRO A 427 -8.66 -3.32 33.98
CA PRO A 427 -8.45 -4.15 32.81
C PRO A 427 -9.72 -4.20 31.94
N THR A 428 -9.52 -4.27 30.62
CA THR A 428 -10.62 -4.31 29.64
C THR A 428 -11.47 -5.58 29.74
N ALA A 429 -10.87 -6.69 30.15
CA ALA A 429 -11.58 -7.92 30.52
C ALA A 429 -10.84 -8.67 31.63
N LYS A 430 -11.57 -9.42 32.44
CA LYS A 430 -11.05 -10.18 33.58
C LYS A 430 -11.80 -11.51 33.72
N TRP A 431 -11.06 -12.59 33.94
CA TRP A 431 -11.62 -13.93 34.19
C TRP A 431 -10.90 -14.58 35.36
N THR A 432 -11.64 -15.35 36.18
CA THR A 432 -11.05 -16.24 37.19
C THR A 432 -11.12 -17.68 36.68
N VAL A 433 -9.97 -18.29 36.43
CA VAL A 433 -9.86 -19.62 35.82
C VAL A 433 -9.46 -20.65 36.88
N PRO A 434 -10.33 -21.63 37.18
CA PRO A 434 -9.98 -22.72 38.09
C PRO A 434 -9.10 -23.75 37.36
N LEU A 435 -7.89 -23.92 37.86
CA LEU A 435 -6.94 -24.98 37.53
C LEU A 435 -6.67 -25.82 38.79
N SER A 436 -6.02 -26.97 38.62
CA SER A 436 -5.71 -27.90 39.71
C SER A 436 -4.84 -27.23 40.80
N ASP A 437 -3.94 -26.33 40.41
CA ASP A 437 -3.06 -25.56 41.27
C ASP A 437 -3.69 -24.27 41.83
N GLY A 438 -4.85 -23.82 41.36
CA GLY A 438 -5.19 -22.42 41.63
C GLY A 438 -6.47 -21.93 40.99
N ASN A 439 -7.09 -20.94 41.64
CA ASN A 439 -7.93 -20.00 40.88
C ASN A 439 -7.00 -18.88 40.40
N HIS A 440 -6.78 -18.81 39.10
CA HIS A 440 -5.88 -17.81 38.49
C HIS A 440 -6.68 -16.68 37.87
N VAL A 441 -6.26 -15.45 38.13
CA VAL A 441 -6.92 -14.26 37.59
C VAL A 441 -6.23 -13.84 36.30
N VAL A 442 -6.94 -13.97 35.19
CA VAL A 442 -6.49 -13.54 33.85
C VAL A 442 -7.07 -12.16 33.56
N GLU A 443 -6.21 -11.17 33.37
CA GLU A 443 -6.58 -9.79 33.02
C GLU A 443 -6.09 -9.44 31.62
N PHE A 444 -6.92 -8.72 30.88
CA PHE A 444 -6.61 -8.29 29.52
C PHE A 444 -6.85 -6.79 29.35
N GLU A 445 -5.82 -6.08 28.90
CA GLU A 445 -5.92 -4.69 28.48
C GLU A 445 -5.87 -4.62 26.96
N HIS A 446 -6.84 -3.92 26.36
CA HIS A 446 -6.92 -3.75 24.91
C HIS A 446 -7.01 -2.27 24.53
N GLY A 447 -5.96 -1.77 23.87
CA GLY A 447 -5.93 -0.44 23.29
C GLY A 447 -6.76 -0.39 22.02
N THR A 448 -8.01 0.06 22.11
CA THR A 448 -8.98 0.07 21.00
C THR A 448 -8.61 1.01 19.84
N ALA A 449 -7.65 1.92 20.04
CA ALA A 449 -7.10 2.79 19.00
C ALA A 449 -5.74 2.30 18.44
N THR A 450 -4.97 1.56 19.24
CA THR A 450 -3.57 1.22 18.98
C THR A 450 -3.33 -0.26 18.72
N GLY A 451 -4.33 -1.10 19.01
CA GLY A 451 -4.23 -2.55 19.09
C GLY A 451 -3.30 -3.03 20.20
N ARG A 452 -2.92 -2.18 21.16
CA ARG A 452 -2.12 -2.58 22.31
C ARG A 452 -2.79 -3.74 23.04
N ARG A 453 -2.04 -4.78 23.39
CA ARG A 453 -2.53 -5.95 24.14
C ARG A 453 -1.62 -6.23 25.31
N VAL A 454 -2.17 -6.23 26.51
CA VAL A 454 -1.46 -6.67 27.72
C VAL A 454 -2.27 -7.79 28.34
N VAL A 455 -1.64 -8.93 28.60
CA VAL A 455 -2.23 -10.03 29.34
C VAL A 455 -1.47 -10.20 30.63
N LYS A 456 -2.18 -10.21 31.76
CA LYS A 456 -1.62 -10.52 33.08
C LYS A 456 -2.28 -11.78 33.64
N ILE A 457 -1.49 -12.61 34.32
CA ILE A 457 -2.00 -13.69 35.18
C ILE A 457 -1.48 -13.44 36.58
N ASP A 458 -2.41 -13.35 37.55
CA ASP A 458 -2.12 -13.07 38.96
C ASP A 458 -1.23 -11.83 39.15
N GLY A 459 -1.47 -10.79 38.35
CA GLY A 459 -0.72 -9.54 38.34
C GLY A 459 0.60 -9.57 37.55
N ASN A 460 1.06 -10.75 37.10
CA ASN A 460 2.30 -10.88 36.32
C ASN A 460 2.02 -10.73 34.82
N ASN A 461 2.80 -9.88 34.12
CA ASN A 461 2.67 -9.70 32.67
C ASN A 461 3.11 -10.97 31.91
N ILE A 462 2.18 -11.61 31.21
CA ILE A 462 2.41 -12.79 30.37
C ILE A 462 2.59 -12.39 28.90
N VAL A 463 1.80 -11.41 28.44
CA VAL A 463 1.91 -10.86 27.08
C VAL A 463 1.95 -9.35 27.17
N HIS A 464 2.87 -8.72 26.46
CA HIS A 464 2.92 -7.28 26.32
C HIS A 464 3.22 -6.91 24.87
N ARG A 465 2.24 -6.27 24.21
CA ARG A 465 2.34 -5.78 22.85
C ARG A 465 1.91 -4.32 22.82
N ASP A 466 2.87 -3.42 22.64
CA ASP A 466 2.62 -1.97 22.70
C ASP A 466 1.82 -1.42 21.52
N TRP A 467 1.82 -2.13 20.38
CA TRP A 467 1.08 -1.73 19.18
C TRP A 467 0.78 -2.92 18.28
N MET A 468 -0.47 -3.04 17.81
CA MET A 468 -0.87 -4.06 16.84
C MET A 468 -1.78 -3.50 15.76
N PHE A 469 -1.56 -3.92 14.51
CA PHE A 469 -2.41 -3.54 13.36
C PHE A 469 -3.80 -4.20 13.37
N ARG A 470 -4.05 -5.10 14.33
CA ARG A 470 -5.26 -5.90 14.41
C ARG A 470 -5.94 -5.67 15.76
N LEU A 471 -7.09 -4.99 15.73
CA LEU A 471 -7.92 -4.71 16.91
C LEU A 471 -8.79 -5.92 17.33
N VAL A 472 -8.83 -6.97 16.52
CA VAL A 472 -9.64 -8.17 16.72
C VAL A 472 -8.82 -9.43 16.48
N GLY A 473 -9.32 -10.60 16.84
CA GLY A 473 -8.63 -11.88 16.69
C GLY A 473 -7.87 -12.32 17.94
N ASP A 474 -7.25 -13.49 17.83
CA ASP A 474 -6.80 -14.30 18.97
C ASP A 474 -5.44 -13.85 19.52
N GLU A 475 -5.34 -13.75 20.84
CA GLU A 475 -4.07 -13.71 21.58
C GLU A 475 -3.87 -15.07 22.25
N VAL A 476 -2.80 -15.77 21.86
CA VAL A 476 -2.51 -17.14 22.31
C VAL A 476 -1.30 -17.11 23.23
N PHE A 477 -1.42 -17.71 24.42
CA PHE A 477 -0.33 -17.78 25.39
C PHE A 477 -0.43 -19.06 26.24
N MET A 478 0.65 -19.39 26.93
CA MET A 478 0.76 -20.56 27.80
C MET A 478 1.00 -20.11 29.24
N PHE A 479 0.39 -20.79 30.20
CA PHE A 479 0.66 -20.64 31.63
C PHE A 479 0.50 -22.01 32.31
N ASN A 480 1.50 -22.44 33.09
CA ASN A 480 1.57 -23.76 33.75
C ASN A 480 1.12 -24.92 32.83
N ASN A 481 1.73 -25.02 31.63
CA ASN A 481 1.40 -25.99 30.57
C ASN A 481 -0.05 -25.98 30.04
N THR A 482 -0.87 -25.03 30.48
CA THR A 482 -2.23 -24.82 29.99
C THR A 482 -2.22 -23.76 28.89
N LYS A 483 -2.92 -24.06 27.79
CA LYS A 483 -3.04 -23.15 26.65
C LYS A 483 -4.25 -22.25 26.82
N PHE A 484 -4.02 -20.94 26.73
CA PHE A 484 -5.04 -19.92 26.76
C PHE A 484 -5.16 -19.22 25.41
N VAL A 485 -6.39 -18.83 25.06
CA VAL A 485 -6.67 -17.98 23.91
C VAL A 485 -7.68 -16.92 24.32
N ILE A 486 -7.27 -15.65 24.31
CA ILE A 486 -8.19 -14.52 24.41
C ILE A 486 -8.59 -14.12 23.00
N ARG A 487 -9.87 -14.22 22.67
CA ARG A 487 -10.43 -13.79 21.40
C ARG A 487 -11.10 -12.45 21.55
N VAL A 488 -10.72 -11.52 20.68
CA VAL A 488 -11.33 -10.20 20.57
C VAL A 488 -12.20 -10.17 19.32
N ASP A 489 -13.51 -10.03 19.48
CA ASP A 489 -14.47 -9.98 18.38
C ASP A 489 -15.04 -8.56 18.22
N PRO A 490 -15.29 -8.09 16.98
CA PRO A 490 -15.90 -6.78 16.77
C PRO A 490 -17.39 -6.79 17.11
N MET A 491 -17.87 -5.72 17.74
CA MET A 491 -19.29 -5.44 17.96
C MET A 491 -19.74 -4.18 17.20
N PRO A 492 -21.04 -4.05 16.86
CA PRO A 492 -21.57 -2.82 16.27
C PRO A 492 -21.23 -1.56 17.08
N GLY A 493 -20.93 -0.46 16.39
CA GLY A 493 -20.66 0.83 17.03
C GLY A 493 -19.24 1.00 17.60
N LEU A 494 -18.21 0.42 16.94
CA LEU A 494 -16.79 0.51 17.36
C LEU A 494 -16.53 -0.07 18.77
N LYS A 495 -17.35 -1.05 19.18
CA LYS A 495 -17.17 -1.79 20.43
C LYS A 495 -16.53 -3.15 20.14
N TYR A 496 -16.05 -3.82 21.17
CA TYR A 496 -15.46 -5.15 21.08
C TYR A 496 -16.01 -6.05 22.18
N SER A 497 -16.12 -7.34 21.90
CA SER A 497 -16.37 -8.37 22.89
C SER A 497 -15.12 -9.22 23.10
N TYR A 498 -14.94 -9.70 24.32
CA TYR A 498 -13.77 -10.46 24.72
C TYR A 498 -14.23 -11.83 25.23
N SER A 499 -13.66 -12.90 24.68
CA SER A 499 -13.92 -14.26 25.15
C SER A 499 -12.61 -14.98 25.45
N LEU A 500 -12.63 -15.83 26.47
CA LEU A 500 -11.48 -16.65 26.85
C LEU A 500 -11.75 -18.12 26.49
N TRP A 501 -10.72 -18.80 25.98
CA TRP A 501 -10.70 -20.23 25.75
C TRP A 501 -9.50 -20.85 26.46
N VAL A 502 -9.70 -22.02 27.07
CA VAL A 502 -8.69 -22.74 27.84
C VAL A 502 -8.65 -24.19 27.35
N ASN A 503 -7.47 -24.66 26.93
CA ASN A 503 -7.26 -25.98 26.31
C ASN A 503 -8.28 -26.31 25.20
N GLY A 504 -8.63 -25.30 24.38
CA GLY A 504 -9.55 -25.45 23.25
C GLY A 504 -11.04 -25.45 23.61
N LYS A 505 -11.41 -25.27 24.88
CA LYS A 505 -12.82 -25.10 25.32
C LYS A 505 -13.11 -23.64 25.66
N SER A 506 -14.32 -23.16 25.39
CA SER A 506 -14.72 -21.80 25.82
C SER A 506 -14.70 -21.70 27.34
N TYR A 507 -14.47 -20.51 27.91
CA TYR A 507 -14.37 -20.32 29.36
C TYR A 507 -15.54 -20.96 30.13
N LYS A 508 -16.78 -20.73 29.68
CA LYS A 508 -17.98 -21.33 30.30
C LYS A 508 -17.94 -22.86 30.28
N GLN A 509 -17.60 -23.46 29.13
CA GLN A 509 -17.48 -24.92 29.00
C GLN A 509 -16.31 -25.47 29.81
N PHE A 510 -15.20 -24.73 29.88
CA PHE A 510 -14.03 -25.10 30.65
C PHE A 510 -14.37 -25.12 32.14
N VAL A 511 -14.91 -24.04 32.70
CA VAL A 511 -15.34 -23.96 34.11
C VAL A 511 -16.36 -25.05 34.44
N GLN A 512 -17.36 -25.28 33.59
CA GLN A 512 -18.32 -26.39 33.78
C GLN A 512 -17.69 -27.78 33.70
N SER A 513 -16.61 -27.95 32.92
CA SER A 513 -15.87 -29.21 32.92
C SER A 513 -14.97 -29.34 34.13
N GLN A 514 -14.33 -28.25 34.56
CA GLN A 514 -13.49 -28.24 35.76
C GLN A 514 -14.31 -28.49 37.01
N SER A 515 -15.53 -27.96 37.14
CA SER A 515 -16.39 -28.29 38.29
C SER A 515 -16.80 -29.77 38.37
N LYS A 516 -16.70 -30.52 37.27
CA LYS A 516 -16.94 -31.96 37.23
C LYS A 516 -15.69 -32.80 37.52
N ILE A 517 -14.51 -32.19 37.39
CA ILE A 517 -13.21 -32.86 37.47
C ILE A 517 -12.50 -32.50 38.77
N LEU A 518 -12.60 -31.25 39.19
CA LEU A 518 -12.06 -30.73 40.43
C LEU A 518 -13.13 -30.78 41.51
N GLU A 519 -12.74 -31.26 42.68
CA GLU A 519 -13.47 -31.07 43.92
C GLU A 519 -12.65 -30.13 44.79
N THR A 520 -13.24 -29.06 45.33
CA THR A 520 -12.51 -28.03 46.08
C THR A 520 -13.14 -27.80 47.44
N TRP A 521 -12.29 -27.71 48.46
CA TRP A 521 -12.66 -27.35 49.82
C TRP A 521 -11.82 -26.18 50.31
N LEU A 522 -12.45 -25.32 51.11
CA LEU A 522 -11.76 -24.32 51.92
C LEU A 522 -11.84 -24.78 53.38
N ALA A 523 -10.70 -25.07 53.98
CA ALA A 523 -10.61 -25.54 55.35
C ALA A 523 -9.85 -24.53 56.21
N LYS A 524 -10.38 -24.23 57.39
CA LYS A 524 -9.70 -23.38 58.36
C LYS A 524 -9.02 -24.24 59.42
N VAL A 525 -7.69 -24.20 59.45
CA VAL A 525 -6.86 -24.95 60.41
C VAL A 525 -6.12 -23.94 61.29
N GLY A 526 -6.58 -23.79 62.53
CA GLY A 526 -6.08 -22.74 63.43
C GLY A 526 -6.39 -21.34 62.90
N ASN A 527 -5.35 -20.51 62.70
CA ASN A 527 -5.47 -19.16 62.13
C ASN A 527 -5.22 -19.12 60.62
N GLU A 528 -4.92 -20.26 59.99
CA GLU A 528 -4.61 -20.35 58.57
C GLU A 528 -5.77 -20.98 57.79
N GLU A 529 -5.98 -20.50 56.58
CA GLU A 529 -6.94 -21.06 55.63
C GLU A 529 -6.20 -21.85 54.56
N TYR A 530 -6.72 -23.04 54.27
CA TYR A 530 -6.16 -23.98 53.33
C TYR A 530 -7.17 -24.24 52.22
N ARG A 531 -6.72 -24.12 50.96
CA ARG A 531 -7.47 -24.55 49.79
C ARG A 531 -6.99 -25.94 49.39
N VAL A 532 -7.87 -26.92 49.50
CA VAL A 532 -7.61 -28.31 49.10
C VAL A 532 -8.38 -28.60 47.82
N VAL A 533 -7.70 -29.11 46.80
CA VAL A 533 -8.30 -29.46 45.52
C VAL A 533 -7.97 -30.91 45.18
N LEU A 534 -8.99 -31.72 44.90
CA LEU A 534 -8.84 -33.05 44.30
C LEU A 534 -9.06 -32.95 42.80
N ASP A 535 -8.09 -33.41 42.01
CA ASP A 535 -8.31 -33.71 40.59
C ASP A 535 -8.79 -35.16 40.44
N LYS A 536 -10.09 -35.34 40.21
CA LYS A 536 -10.74 -36.65 40.10
C LYS A 536 -10.26 -37.46 38.90
N HIS A 537 -9.63 -36.85 37.90
CA HIS A 537 -9.08 -37.56 36.74
C HIS A 537 -7.61 -37.91 36.93
N ALA A 538 -6.80 -36.96 37.39
CA ALA A 538 -5.38 -37.19 37.62
C ALA A 538 -5.11 -37.99 38.90
N HIS A 539 -6.12 -38.11 39.79
CA HIS A 539 -5.98 -38.70 41.13
C HIS A 539 -4.90 -38.01 41.97
N SER A 540 -4.68 -36.70 41.76
CA SER A 540 -3.75 -35.89 42.52
C SER A 540 -4.47 -34.91 43.44
N VAL A 541 -3.82 -34.57 44.55
CA VAL A 541 -4.33 -33.62 45.54
C VAL A 541 -3.40 -32.42 45.58
N TRP A 542 -4.01 -31.24 45.65
CA TRP A 542 -3.31 -29.96 45.70
C TRP A 542 -3.70 -29.23 46.97
N VAL A 543 -2.71 -28.74 47.72
CA VAL A 543 -2.90 -27.95 48.93
C VAL A 543 -2.23 -26.59 48.73
N ASN A 544 -3.02 -25.52 48.83
CA ASN A 544 -2.57 -24.14 48.58
C ASN A 544 -1.82 -23.97 47.24
N GLY A 545 -2.23 -24.75 46.25
CA GLY A 545 -1.70 -24.72 44.89
C GLY A 545 -0.40 -25.47 44.66
N GLN A 546 0.04 -26.26 45.63
CA GLN A 546 1.12 -27.22 45.46
C GLN A 546 0.57 -28.64 45.45
N GLU A 547 0.98 -29.44 44.47
CA GLU A 547 0.67 -30.87 44.44
C GLU A 547 1.36 -31.53 45.64
N VAL A 548 0.60 -32.27 46.44
CA VAL A 548 1.11 -33.00 47.60
C VAL A 548 1.25 -34.48 47.26
N GLU A 549 2.22 -35.12 47.89
CA GLU A 549 2.34 -36.58 47.82
C GLU A 549 1.16 -37.22 48.55
N VAL A 550 0.56 -38.25 47.94
CA VAL A 550 -0.63 -38.93 48.46
C VAL A 550 -0.43 -40.42 48.54
N GLU A 551 -1.01 -41.04 49.55
CA GLU A 551 -1.14 -42.50 49.67
C GLU A 551 -2.59 -42.90 49.41
N ASN A 552 -2.82 -43.97 48.64
CA ASN A 552 -4.17 -44.44 48.28
C ASN A 552 -4.46 -45.77 48.98
N GLU A 553 -5.55 -45.82 49.74
CA GLU A 553 -6.05 -47.03 50.41
C GLU A 553 -7.44 -47.42 49.89
N PHE A 554 -7.68 -48.72 49.70
CA PHE A 554 -8.98 -49.25 49.26
C PHE A 554 -9.78 -49.73 50.48
N MET A 555 -11.04 -49.30 50.57
CA MET A 555 -11.95 -49.64 51.67
C MET A 555 -13.18 -50.41 51.13
N ASP A 556 -13.91 -51.09 52.00
CA ASP A 556 -15.21 -51.67 51.64
C ASP A 556 -16.21 -50.55 51.27
N GLY A 557 -16.48 -50.38 49.97
CA GLY A 557 -17.44 -49.41 49.43
C GLY A 557 -16.84 -48.10 48.90
N GLY A 558 -15.51 -47.95 48.86
CA GLY A 558 -14.86 -46.73 48.38
C GLY A 558 -13.33 -46.76 48.39
N ALA A 559 -12.71 -45.61 48.10
CA ALA A 559 -11.26 -45.39 48.21
C ALA A 559 -10.97 -44.16 49.09
N GLU A 560 -9.86 -44.21 49.83
CA GLU A 560 -9.35 -43.14 50.68
C GLU A 560 -8.00 -42.63 50.14
N ILE A 561 -7.88 -41.32 49.99
CA ILE A 561 -6.65 -40.62 49.58
C ILE A 561 -6.10 -39.89 50.80
N LEU A 562 -4.96 -40.34 51.32
CA LEU A 562 -4.30 -39.82 52.51
C LEU A 562 -3.21 -38.81 52.14
N PHE A 563 -3.16 -37.69 52.85
CA PHE A 563 -2.18 -36.61 52.68
C PHE A 563 -2.09 -35.74 53.94
N SER A 564 -1.34 -34.64 53.89
CA SER A 564 -1.23 -33.70 55.01
C SER A 564 -1.65 -32.28 54.61
N VAL A 565 -2.28 -31.56 55.55
CA VAL A 565 -2.58 -30.12 55.44
C VAL A 565 -1.93 -29.42 56.61
N GLY A 566 -0.84 -28.69 56.35
CA GLY A 566 0.08 -28.25 57.41
C GLY A 566 0.71 -29.46 58.12
N ASP A 567 0.68 -29.47 59.45
CA ASP A 567 1.15 -30.60 60.27
C ASP A 567 0.03 -31.61 60.62
N LEU A 568 -1.17 -31.45 60.05
CA LEU A 568 -2.31 -32.32 60.36
C LEU A 568 -2.55 -33.38 59.28
N PRO A 569 -2.88 -34.62 59.67
CA PRO A 569 -3.29 -35.65 58.73
C PRO A 569 -4.64 -35.30 58.10
N ALA A 570 -4.77 -35.51 56.80
CA ALA A 570 -5.97 -35.28 56.01
C ALA A 570 -6.29 -36.48 55.13
N ALA A 571 -7.58 -36.67 54.84
CA ALA A 571 -8.07 -37.76 54.01
C ALA A 571 -9.22 -37.29 53.13
N ILE A 572 -9.21 -37.65 51.85
CA ILE A 572 -10.39 -37.54 50.99
C ILE A 572 -10.97 -38.93 50.78
N ARG A 573 -12.20 -39.11 51.23
CA ARG A 573 -12.92 -40.38 51.09
C ARG A 573 -13.92 -40.30 49.96
N SER A 574 -13.92 -41.33 49.12
CA SER A 574 -14.92 -41.51 48.06
C SER A 574 -15.95 -42.55 48.46
N TYR A 575 -17.23 -42.32 48.15
CA TYR A 575 -18.32 -43.29 48.34
C TYR A 575 -19.31 -43.25 47.18
N SER A 576 -19.98 -44.37 46.93
CA SER A 576 -21.07 -44.39 45.94
C SER A 576 -22.26 -43.60 46.47
N SER A 577 -22.72 -42.62 45.70
CA SER A 577 -23.86 -41.76 46.11
C SER A 577 -25.23 -42.43 45.98
N GLU A 578 -25.29 -43.68 45.48
CA GLU A 578 -26.50 -44.46 45.13
C GLU A 578 -27.47 -43.79 44.14
N GLN A 579 -27.25 -42.52 43.79
CA GLN A 579 -27.99 -41.76 42.78
C GLN A 579 -27.26 -41.82 41.44
N LYS A 580 -27.94 -42.36 40.42
CA LYS A 580 -27.39 -42.58 39.07
C LYS A 580 -26.80 -41.34 38.41
N GLU A 581 -27.27 -40.14 38.78
CA GLU A 581 -26.83 -38.88 38.19
C GLU A 581 -25.61 -38.26 38.89
N ILE A 582 -25.32 -38.62 40.15
CA ILE A 582 -24.23 -38.04 40.95
C ILE A 582 -22.97 -38.93 40.88
N GLY A 583 -23.13 -40.25 40.83
CA GLY A 583 -21.99 -41.17 40.73
C GLY A 583 -21.22 -41.32 42.05
N ILE A 584 -19.93 -40.95 42.05
CA ILE A 584 -19.04 -41.04 43.21
C ILE A 584 -18.96 -39.66 43.89
N ALA A 585 -19.27 -39.62 45.19
CA ALA A 585 -19.13 -38.42 46.01
C ALA A 585 -17.82 -38.46 46.80
N TYR A 586 -17.24 -37.28 47.04
CA TYR A 586 -15.97 -37.11 47.74
C TYR A 586 -16.16 -36.21 48.95
N VAL A 587 -15.59 -36.58 50.09
CA VAL A 587 -15.65 -35.80 51.33
C VAL A 587 -14.25 -35.66 51.91
N LEU A 588 -13.87 -34.43 52.23
CA LEU A 588 -12.60 -34.09 52.87
C LEU A 588 -12.72 -34.19 54.39
N TYR A 589 -11.75 -34.84 55.01
CA TYR A 589 -11.51 -34.87 56.44
C TYR A 589 -10.14 -34.27 56.75
N ILE A 590 -10.07 -33.36 57.72
CA ILE A 590 -8.81 -32.87 58.28
C ILE A 590 -8.82 -33.18 59.77
N ASN A 591 -7.84 -33.95 60.24
CA ASN A 591 -7.77 -34.44 61.62
C ASN A 591 -9.08 -35.12 62.09
N ASN A 592 -9.66 -35.96 61.22
CA ASN A 592 -10.96 -36.64 61.39
C ASN A 592 -12.20 -35.72 61.50
N VAL A 593 -12.08 -34.43 61.21
CA VAL A 593 -13.20 -33.50 61.12
C VAL A 593 -13.60 -33.33 59.66
N GLU A 594 -14.86 -33.59 59.35
CA GLU A 594 -15.44 -33.38 58.02
C GLU A 594 -15.47 -31.89 57.66
N ILE A 595 -14.97 -31.55 56.47
CA ILE A 595 -14.98 -30.20 55.92
C ILE A 595 -16.16 -30.07 54.94
N GLN A 596 -17.09 -29.16 55.26
CA GLN A 596 -18.22 -28.84 54.39
C GLN A 596 -17.76 -28.12 53.12
N GLN A 597 -18.42 -28.39 52.00
CA GLN A 597 -18.14 -27.78 50.71
C GLN A 597 -18.86 -26.41 50.61
N ASP A 598 -18.14 -25.35 50.25
CA ASP A 598 -18.78 -24.04 50.00
C ASP A 598 -19.46 -24.03 48.63
N ALA A 599 -20.73 -23.60 48.60
CA ALA A 599 -21.50 -23.41 47.37
C ALA A 599 -21.03 -22.15 46.62
N LEU A 600 -20.54 -22.31 45.39
CA LEU A 600 -20.11 -21.21 44.53
C LEU A 600 -21.30 -20.27 44.21
N VAL A 601 -21.19 -19.01 44.61
CA VAL A 601 -22.16 -17.93 44.41
C VAL A 601 -22.35 -17.63 42.91
N GLU A 602 -23.60 -17.65 42.42
CA GLU A 602 -23.98 -17.14 41.09
C GLU A 602 -23.96 -15.61 41.09
N GLU A 603 -23.08 -14.98 40.29
CA GLU A 603 -23.09 -13.52 40.07
C GLU A 603 -23.83 -13.16 38.77
N SER A 604 -24.70 -12.16 38.92
CA SER A 604 -25.60 -11.52 37.95
C SER A 604 -24.92 -10.57 36.97
#